data_AF-A0A9P7G1J1-F1
#
_entry.id   AF-A0A9P7G1J1-F1
#
_cell.length_a   1.000
_cell.length_b   1.000
_cell.length_c   1.000
_cell.angle_alpha   90.00
_cell.angle_beta   90.00
_cell.angle_gamma   90.00
#
_symmetry.space_group_name_H-M   'P 1'
#
loop_
_entity.id
_entity.type
_entity.pdbx_description
1 polymer ?
#
loop_
_entity_poly.entity_id
_entity_poly.type
_entity_poly.pdbx_seq_one_letter_code
_entity_poly.pdbx_strand_id
1 'polypeptide(L)'
;MSSSPLAATSLTDPALVDMVNSLIDRRAESLSPVKSRKRKNKENSPSDDDKRYVDYGRSYARDSDDEDEESEHEKEDTDSEEGSTSKIKLSEHDKRLLQNWKILCQVIPGFRKTMLSLSAERRERKRICSQVSLGMKRTRSDDTNSLNSRISSYILLDVTAPLTPPINSKAQRGFGHQETARLLCPIAYPATEETYDKILQGLLPVTANMFPRFLYPDGHIYKPEDMDDSLLRGHLLSRACRHIFQGPSTALKTAGTNRGNSGNAALAGLVAMTPRMVAYAAIQVRYALTSTLSWSTSTAGFDYSDFFQMIVEMFNDDDDDDAKAHLEHFNHEVFGIRVPVAKRPEATNATPVPIVDDVLLLKQQKAAKRARLAVAAVASDTSSLVIGAS
;
A
#
# COMPACT_ATOMS: atom_id res chain seq x y z
N MET A 1 -1.32 -58.20 -28.73
CA MET A 1 -1.57 -57.01 -29.57
C MET A 1 -2.97 -57.11 -30.15
N SER A 2 -3.90 -56.30 -29.66
CA SER A 2 -5.12 -55.87 -30.37
C SER A 2 -5.69 -54.71 -29.57
N SER A 3 -5.51 -53.50 -30.09
CA SER A 3 -5.89 -52.23 -29.45
C SER A 3 -7.34 -51.88 -29.78
N SER A 4 -8.10 -51.53 -28.74
CA SER A 4 -9.45 -50.94 -28.88
C SER A 4 -9.36 -49.46 -29.21
N PRO A 5 -10.21 -48.89 -30.09
CA PRO A 5 -10.24 -47.45 -30.35
C PRO A 5 -11.14 -46.73 -29.35
N LEU A 6 -10.63 -45.66 -28.75
CA LEU A 6 -11.37 -44.70 -27.92
C LEU A 6 -12.32 -43.90 -28.80
N ALA A 7 -13.61 -43.95 -28.47
CA ALA A 7 -14.66 -43.16 -29.09
C ALA A 7 -14.49 -41.67 -28.75
N ALA A 8 -14.41 -40.83 -29.79
CA ALA A 8 -14.46 -39.38 -29.66
C ALA A 8 -15.88 -38.96 -29.21
N THR A 9 -15.98 -38.36 -28.03
CA THR A 9 -17.23 -37.80 -27.51
C THR A 9 -17.38 -36.38 -28.08
N SER A 10 -18.31 -36.19 -29.01
CA SER A 10 -18.67 -34.87 -29.52
C SER A 10 -19.48 -34.09 -28.48
N LEU A 11 -18.87 -33.09 -27.86
CA LEU A 11 -19.56 -32.07 -27.06
C LEU A 11 -20.00 -30.93 -27.99
N THR A 12 -21.15 -31.09 -28.64
CA THR A 12 -21.86 -29.97 -29.26
C THR A 12 -22.77 -29.34 -28.20
N ASP A 13 -22.21 -28.46 -27.38
CA ASP A 13 -23.01 -27.53 -26.58
C ASP A 13 -23.54 -26.43 -27.53
N PRO A 14 -24.87 -26.34 -27.75
CA PRO A 14 -25.47 -25.35 -28.65
C PRO A 14 -25.11 -23.91 -28.25
N ALA A 15 -24.93 -23.64 -26.96
CA ALA A 15 -24.55 -22.31 -26.46
C ALA A 15 -23.11 -21.94 -26.84
N LEU A 16 -22.24 -22.94 -26.98
CA LEU A 16 -20.85 -22.76 -27.35
C LEU A 16 -20.71 -22.57 -28.88
N VAL A 17 -21.55 -23.24 -29.66
CA VAL A 17 -21.67 -23.04 -31.11
C VAL A 17 -22.24 -21.64 -31.42
N ASP A 18 -23.27 -21.19 -30.72
CA ASP A 18 -23.84 -19.85 -30.89
C ASP A 18 -22.85 -18.75 -30.50
N MET A 19 -22.06 -18.97 -29.44
CA MET A 19 -21.03 -18.03 -29.00
C MET A 19 -19.91 -17.88 -30.05
N VAL A 20 -19.45 -19.01 -30.62
CA VAL A 20 -18.44 -19.04 -31.67
C VAL A 20 -18.96 -18.40 -32.96
N ASN A 21 -20.20 -18.67 -33.35
CA ASN A 21 -20.83 -18.04 -34.51
C ASN A 21 -20.95 -16.52 -34.33
N SER A 22 -21.32 -16.03 -33.14
CA SER A 22 -21.37 -14.57 -32.88
C SER A 22 -19.99 -13.89 -32.92
N LEU A 23 -18.91 -14.65 -32.67
CA LEU A 23 -17.53 -14.14 -32.77
C LEU A 23 -17.06 -14.12 -34.24
N ILE A 24 -17.49 -15.09 -35.04
CA ILE A 24 -17.23 -15.14 -36.48
C ILE A 24 -17.97 -14.01 -37.20
N ASP A 25 -19.24 -13.75 -36.86
CA ASP A 25 -20.02 -12.65 -37.44
C ASP A 25 -19.42 -11.27 -37.12
N ARG A 26 -18.97 -11.06 -35.88
CA ARG A 26 -18.25 -9.84 -35.47
C ARG A 26 -16.93 -9.65 -36.22
N ARG A 27 -16.26 -10.75 -36.57
CA ARG A 27 -15.04 -10.73 -37.40
C ARG A 27 -15.36 -10.41 -38.86
N ALA A 28 -16.47 -10.91 -39.39
CA ALA A 28 -16.93 -10.58 -40.75
C ALA A 28 -17.32 -9.10 -40.90
N GLU A 29 -17.97 -8.50 -39.89
CA GLU A 29 -18.26 -7.07 -39.86
C GLU A 29 -16.99 -6.20 -39.84
N SER A 30 -15.96 -6.63 -39.09
CA SER A 30 -14.67 -5.94 -38.98
C SER A 30 -13.84 -5.94 -40.27
N LEU A 31 -14.15 -6.83 -41.21
CA LEU A 31 -13.44 -7.00 -42.49
C LEU A 31 -14.15 -6.33 -43.67
N SER A 32 -15.33 -5.73 -43.47
CA SER A 32 -16.05 -5.01 -44.52
C SER A 32 -15.44 -3.60 -44.71
N PRO A 33 -14.95 -3.24 -45.91
CA PRO A 33 -14.59 -1.87 -46.19
C PRO A 33 -15.86 -1.14 -46.58
N VAL A 34 -16.20 0.01 -45.97
CA VAL A 34 -16.76 1.20 -46.66
C VAL A 34 -17.21 2.36 -45.73
N LYS A 35 -16.93 3.57 -46.22
CA LYS A 35 -17.52 4.90 -45.96
C LYS A 35 -17.10 5.68 -44.71
N SER A 36 -15.96 6.35 -44.94
CA SER A 36 -15.41 7.49 -44.24
C SER A 36 -16.38 8.65 -43.97
N ARG A 37 -16.06 9.39 -42.90
CA ARG A 37 -16.21 10.85 -42.68
C ARG A 37 -17.24 11.40 -41.69
N LYS A 38 -18.09 10.60 -41.03
CA LYS A 38 -18.94 11.12 -39.92
C LYS A 38 -18.80 10.45 -38.55
N ARG A 39 -17.98 9.39 -38.39
CA ARG A 39 -17.80 8.65 -37.12
C ARG A 39 -16.64 9.12 -36.22
N LYS A 40 -15.81 10.07 -36.68
CA LYS A 40 -14.53 10.41 -36.02
C LYS A 40 -14.65 11.01 -34.61
N ASN A 41 -15.84 11.42 -34.16
CA ASN A 41 -16.05 11.95 -32.81
C ASN A 41 -16.60 10.95 -31.78
N LYS A 42 -16.96 9.71 -32.18
CA LYS A 42 -17.48 8.70 -31.24
C LYS A 42 -16.49 7.57 -30.93
N GLU A 43 -15.44 7.40 -31.73
CA GLU A 43 -14.44 6.32 -31.58
C GLU A 43 -13.36 6.58 -30.52
N ASN A 44 -13.27 7.79 -29.96
CA ASN A 44 -12.28 8.15 -28.93
C ASN A 44 -12.80 8.07 -27.48
N SER A 45 -14.05 7.65 -27.26
CA SER A 45 -14.53 7.39 -25.90
C SER A 45 -14.00 6.04 -25.42
N PRO A 46 -13.39 5.95 -24.22
CA PRO A 46 -12.96 4.67 -23.65
C PRO A 46 -14.09 3.64 -23.67
N SER A 47 -13.78 2.39 -24.02
CA SER A 47 -14.73 1.28 -23.90
C SER A 47 -15.25 1.18 -22.46
N ASP A 48 -16.45 0.64 -22.26
CA ASP A 48 -16.96 0.42 -20.90
C ASP A 48 -16.07 -0.56 -20.10
N ASP A 49 -15.42 -1.50 -20.79
CA ASP A 49 -14.40 -2.36 -20.20
C ASP A 49 -13.16 -1.57 -19.75
N ASP A 50 -12.75 -0.54 -20.52
CA ASP A 50 -11.61 0.31 -20.15
C ASP A 50 -11.89 1.12 -18.90
N LYS A 51 -13.09 1.72 -18.83
CA LYS A 51 -13.53 2.45 -17.64
C LYS A 51 -13.52 1.54 -16.42
N ARG A 52 -13.96 0.29 -16.58
CA ARG A 52 -13.95 -0.70 -15.50
C ARG A 52 -12.53 -1.04 -15.03
N TYR A 53 -11.58 -1.23 -15.94
CA TYR A 53 -10.17 -1.43 -15.56
C TYR A 53 -9.54 -0.20 -14.91
N VAL A 54 -9.91 1.01 -15.34
CA VAL A 54 -9.53 2.24 -14.65
C VAL A 54 -10.07 2.25 -13.21
N ASP A 55 -11.34 1.91 -13.00
CA ASP A 55 -11.94 1.89 -11.66
C ASP A 55 -11.33 0.81 -10.75
N TYR A 56 -10.95 -0.33 -11.30
CA TYR A 56 -10.16 -1.32 -10.59
C TYR A 56 -8.77 -0.80 -10.20
N GLY A 57 -8.09 -0.12 -11.13
CA GLY A 57 -6.82 0.54 -10.85
C GLY A 57 -6.92 1.56 -9.72
N ARG A 58 -8.02 2.32 -9.67
CA ARG A 58 -8.30 3.26 -8.56
C ARG A 58 -8.45 2.57 -7.22
N SER A 59 -9.01 1.36 -7.21
CA SER A 59 -9.19 0.55 -6.00
C SER A 59 -7.86 -0.06 -5.52
N TYR A 60 -7.01 -0.49 -6.45
CA TYR A 60 -5.70 -1.07 -6.17
C TYR A 60 -4.62 -0.05 -5.75
N ALA A 61 -4.77 1.21 -6.16
CA ALA A 61 -3.77 2.28 -6.01
C ALA A 61 -3.18 2.45 -4.60
N ARG A 62 -3.96 2.11 -3.56
CA ARG A 62 -3.64 2.31 -2.14
C ARG A 62 -3.06 1.07 -1.45
N ASP A 63 -3.00 -0.07 -2.15
CA ASP A 63 -2.38 -1.33 -1.69
C ASP A 63 -1.06 -1.66 -2.43
N SER A 64 -0.82 -1.01 -3.57
CA SER A 64 0.37 -1.22 -4.39
C SER A 64 1.58 -0.43 -3.88
N ASP A 65 2.76 -1.05 -3.94
CA ASP A 65 4.07 -0.40 -3.75
C ASP A 65 4.71 0.04 -5.09
N ASP A 66 4.04 -0.22 -6.22
CA ASP A 66 4.56 0.10 -7.56
C ASP A 66 4.48 1.61 -7.81
N GLU A 67 5.36 2.40 -7.22
CA GLU A 67 5.58 3.81 -7.54
C GLU A 67 6.30 3.86 -8.90
N ASP A 68 5.54 4.10 -9.97
CA ASP A 68 5.97 3.98 -11.37
C ASP A 68 7.27 4.75 -11.67
N GLU A 69 8.43 4.10 -11.58
CA GLU A 69 9.50 4.33 -12.53
C GLU A 69 9.24 3.39 -13.72
N GLU A 70 8.89 3.97 -14.86
CA GLU A 70 9.01 3.27 -16.14
C GLU A 70 10.50 2.95 -16.35
N SER A 71 11.00 1.89 -15.71
CA SER A 71 12.26 1.30 -16.13
C SER A 71 11.99 0.62 -17.47
N GLU A 72 12.41 1.28 -18.54
CA GLU A 72 12.66 0.63 -19.82
C GLU A 72 13.79 -0.40 -19.61
N HIS A 73 13.47 -1.51 -18.98
CA HIS A 73 14.27 -2.72 -19.08
C HIS A 73 13.67 -3.52 -20.23
N GLU A 74 14.10 -3.15 -21.45
CA GLU A 74 14.19 -4.10 -22.54
C GLU A 74 15.10 -5.24 -22.07
N LYS A 75 14.51 -6.24 -21.43
CA LYS A 75 15.19 -7.53 -21.28
C LYS A 75 15.15 -8.16 -22.66
N GLU A 76 16.29 -8.07 -23.33
CA GLU A 76 16.66 -8.85 -24.48
C GLU A 76 16.39 -10.33 -24.15
N ASP A 77 15.39 -10.92 -24.83
CA ASP A 77 15.05 -12.33 -24.70
C ASP A 77 16.26 -13.15 -25.14
N THR A 78 17.05 -13.63 -24.18
CA THR A 78 18.08 -14.64 -24.42
C THR A 78 17.45 -16.00 -24.13
N ASP A 79 17.09 -16.69 -25.21
CA ASP A 79 16.73 -18.11 -25.19
C ASP A 79 17.85 -18.90 -24.52
N SER A 80 17.53 -19.54 -23.41
CA SER A 80 18.37 -20.58 -22.82
C SER A 80 17.43 -21.65 -22.29
N GLU A 81 17.15 -22.63 -23.15
CA GLU A 81 16.76 -23.95 -22.71
C GLU A 81 17.90 -24.54 -21.87
N GLU A 82 17.61 -24.89 -20.62
CA GLU A 82 17.95 -26.22 -20.09
C GLU A 82 17.37 -26.41 -18.68
N GLY A 83 16.76 -27.58 -18.49
CA GLY A 83 16.13 -27.98 -17.25
C GLY A 83 17.13 -28.23 -16.13
N SER A 84 16.91 -27.57 -14.99
CA SER A 84 17.34 -28.05 -13.69
C SER A 84 16.42 -27.49 -12.61
N THR A 85 15.62 -28.36 -11.97
CA THR A 85 14.75 -28.04 -10.83
C THR A 85 15.58 -27.77 -9.56
N SER A 86 16.42 -26.75 -9.62
CA SER A 86 16.94 -26.07 -8.44
C SER A 86 15.89 -25.06 -8.01
N LYS A 87 15.48 -25.03 -6.73
CA LYS A 87 14.54 -24.03 -6.21
C LYS A 87 15.08 -22.63 -6.53
N ILE A 88 14.50 -21.98 -7.54
CA ILE A 88 14.88 -20.61 -7.93
C ILE A 88 14.59 -19.72 -6.72
N LYS A 89 15.65 -19.20 -6.08
CA LYS A 89 15.52 -18.23 -4.99
C LYS A 89 15.12 -16.90 -5.62
N LEU A 90 13.83 -16.58 -5.58
CA LEU A 90 13.29 -15.29 -6.06
C LEU A 90 14.03 -14.12 -5.42
N SER A 91 14.41 -13.13 -6.23
CA SER A 91 14.94 -11.86 -5.72
C SER A 91 13.87 -11.13 -4.89
N GLU A 92 14.28 -10.20 -4.04
CA GLU A 92 13.32 -9.42 -3.25
C GLU A 92 12.37 -8.61 -4.14
N HIS A 93 12.89 -8.10 -5.26
CA HIS A 93 12.09 -7.45 -6.29
C HIS A 93 11.04 -8.40 -6.89
N ASP A 94 11.41 -9.63 -7.26
CA ASP A 94 10.46 -10.60 -7.83
C ASP A 94 9.38 -11.01 -6.83
N LYS A 95 9.72 -11.11 -5.53
CA LYS A 95 8.73 -11.36 -4.48
C LYS A 95 7.73 -10.21 -4.37
N ARG A 96 8.20 -8.96 -4.44
CA ARG A 96 7.33 -7.76 -4.45
C ARG A 96 6.39 -7.76 -5.65
N LEU A 97 6.92 -7.99 -6.85
CA LEU A 97 6.12 -8.10 -8.08
C LEU A 97 5.07 -9.22 -7.99
N LEU A 98 5.46 -10.39 -7.47
CA LEU A 98 4.54 -11.51 -7.27
C LEU A 98 3.43 -11.17 -6.26
N GLN A 99 3.76 -10.44 -5.19
CA GLN A 99 2.78 -10.00 -4.20
C GLN A 99 1.80 -8.97 -4.79
N ASN A 100 2.31 -8.00 -5.54
CA ASN A 100 1.51 -7.00 -6.26
C ASN A 100 0.57 -7.68 -7.27
N TRP A 101 1.07 -8.68 -8.03
CA TRP A 101 0.25 -9.52 -8.91
C TRP A 101 -0.86 -10.27 -8.17
N LYS A 102 -0.56 -10.85 -6.99
CA LYS A 102 -1.57 -11.56 -6.18
C LYS A 102 -2.67 -10.62 -5.72
N ILE A 103 -2.33 -9.42 -5.25
CA ILE A 103 -3.31 -8.42 -4.82
C ILE A 103 -4.14 -7.96 -6.02
N LEU A 104 -3.51 -7.67 -7.16
CA LEU A 104 -4.22 -7.27 -8.37
C LEU A 104 -5.22 -8.33 -8.83
N CYS A 105 -4.87 -9.62 -8.73
CA CYS A 105 -5.80 -10.72 -9.00
C CYS A 105 -6.95 -10.84 -7.98
N GLN A 106 -6.78 -10.33 -6.76
CA GLN A 106 -7.84 -10.29 -5.73
C GLN A 106 -8.78 -9.10 -5.97
N VAL A 107 -8.23 -7.95 -6.35
CA VAL A 107 -9.00 -6.72 -6.61
C VAL A 107 -9.78 -6.82 -7.93
N ILE A 108 -9.20 -7.44 -8.96
CA ILE A 108 -9.79 -7.51 -10.30
C ILE A 108 -10.38 -8.91 -10.54
N PRO A 109 -11.72 -9.06 -10.57
CA PRO A 109 -12.38 -10.34 -10.80
C PRO A 109 -11.94 -10.99 -12.11
N GLY A 110 -11.50 -12.24 -12.04
CA GLY A 110 -11.11 -13.04 -13.21
C GLY A 110 -9.79 -12.63 -13.86
N PHE A 111 -9.07 -11.64 -13.33
CA PHE A 111 -7.89 -11.05 -13.97
C PHE A 111 -6.82 -12.05 -14.35
N ARG A 112 -6.49 -12.99 -13.45
CA ARG A 112 -5.54 -14.08 -13.74
C ARG A 112 -5.96 -14.87 -14.98
N LYS A 113 -7.23 -15.29 -15.04
CA LYS A 113 -7.75 -16.08 -16.17
C LYS A 113 -7.68 -15.26 -17.47
N THR A 114 -8.09 -14.01 -17.42
CA THR A 114 -8.06 -13.08 -18.56
C THR A 114 -6.64 -12.85 -19.08
N MET A 115 -5.67 -12.58 -18.19
CA MET A 115 -4.27 -12.35 -18.59
C MET A 115 -3.64 -13.62 -19.18
N LEU A 116 -3.97 -14.81 -18.67
CA LEU A 116 -3.49 -16.08 -19.19
C LEU A 116 -4.12 -16.43 -20.54
N SER A 117 -5.43 -16.20 -20.73
CA SER A 117 -6.09 -16.44 -22.02
C SER A 117 -5.58 -15.51 -23.11
N LEU A 118 -5.21 -14.28 -22.74
CA LEU A 118 -4.63 -13.28 -23.63
C LEU A 118 -3.09 -13.41 -23.75
N SER A 119 -2.47 -14.54 -23.36
CA SER A 119 -1.01 -14.71 -23.35
C SER A 119 -0.35 -14.55 -24.73
N ALA A 120 -1.04 -14.89 -25.82
CA ALA A 120 -0.59 -14.60 -27.19
C ALA A 120 -0.86 -13.15 -27.64
N GLU A 121 -1.81 -12.46 -27.00
CA GLU A 121 -2.31 -11.14 -27.39
C GLU A 121 -1.62 -10.01 -26.61
N ARG A 122 -0.32 -9.80 -26.88
CA ARG A 122 0.50 -8.80 -26.15
C ARG A 122 -0.13 -7.40 -26.14
N ARG A 123 -0.71 -6.97 -27.26
CA ARG A 123 -1.35 -5.64 -27.39
C ARG A 123 -2.54 -5.48 -26.45
N GLU A 124 -3.38 -6.51 -26.32
CA GLU A 124 -4.57 -6.45 -25.47
C GLU A 124 -4.19 -6.50 -23.99
N ARG A 125 -3.21 -7.33 -23.61
CA ARG A 125 -2.66 -7.31 -22.24
C ARG A 125 -2.10 -5.93 -21.89
N LYS A 126 -1.30 -5.33 -22.79
CA LYS A 126 -0.74 -3.99 -22.58
C LYS A 126 -1.85 -2.95 -22.42
N ARG A 127 -2.91 -3.02 -23.25
CA ARG A 127 -4.07 -2.13 -23.15
C ARG A 127 -4.74 -2.21 -21.78
N ILE A 128 -5.04 -3.42 -21.31
CA ILE A 128 -5.67 -3.66 -19.99
C ILE A 128 -4.77 -3.13 -18.87
N CYS A 129 -3.49 -3.51 -18.86
CA CYS A 129 -2.54 -3.01 -17.85
C CYS A 129 -2.45 -1.49 -17.87
N SER A 130 -2.43 -0.84 -19.04
CA SER A 130 -2.41 0.62 -19.15
C SER A 130 -3.67 1.27 -18.56
N GLN A 131 -4.85 0.67 -18.68
CA GLN A 131 -6.07 1.20 -18.04
C GLN A 131 -6.01 1.08 -16.52
N VAL A 132 -5.51 -0.05 -16.00
CA VAL A 132 -5.29 -0.24 -14.55
C VAL A 132 -4.28 0.80 -14.04
N SER A 133 -3.12 0.94 -14.68
CA SER A 133 -2.10 1.93 -14.32
C SER A 133 -2.65 3.36 -14.40
N LEU A 134 -3.50 3.68 -15.39
CA LEU A 134 -4.15 4.99 -15.47
C LEU A 134 -5.05 5.26 -14.26
N GLY A 135 -5.81 4.26 -13.81
CA GLY A 135 -6.60 4.34 -12.59
C GLY A 135 -5.76 4.61 -11.35
N MET A 136 -4.65 3.87 -11.21
CA MET A 136 -3.69 4.02 -10.11
C MET A 136 -3.09 5.43 -10.08
N LYS A 137 -2.54 5.88 -11.22
CA LYS A 137 -1.90 7.20 -11.36
C LYS A 137 -2.87 8.33 -11.00
N ARG A 138 -4.13 8.25 -11.46
CA ARG A 138 -5.17 9.24 -11.14
C ARG A 138 -5.46 9.29 -9.63
N THR A 139 -5.72 8.15 -9.01
CA THR A 139 -6.00 8.10 -7.56
C THR A 139 -4.84 8.64 -6.74
N ARG A 140 -3.60 8.24 -7.05
CA ARG A 140 -2.42 8.75 -6.31
C ARG A 140 -2.24 10.25 -6.48
N SER A 141 -2.45 10.77 -7.69
CA SER A 141 -2.39 12.21 -7.95
C SER A 141 -3.47 12.96 -7.17
N ASP A 142 -4.71 12.46 -7.17
CA ASP A 142 -5.83 13.06 -6.44
C ASP A 142 -5.57 13.06 -4.92
N ASP A 143 -5.16 11.92 -4.35
CA ASP A 143 -4.85 11.79 -2.92
C ASP A 143 -3.68 12.72 -2.52
N THR A 144 -2.61 12.73 -3.32
CA THR A 144 -1.41 13.59 -3.10
C THR A 144 -1.79 15.08 -3.13
N ASN A 145 -2.49 15.52 -4.18
CA ASN A 145 -2.88 16.93 -4.35
C ASN A 145 -3.87 17.37 -3.27
N SER A 146 -4.86 16.54 -3.00
CA SER A 146 -5.87 16.83 -1.98
C SER A 146 -5.22 16.95 -0.59
N LEU A 147 -4.35 16.01 -0.21
CA LEU A 147 -3.69 16.04 1.10
C LEU A 147 -2.71 17.22 1.19
N ASN A 148 -1.89 17.45 0.16
CA ASN A 148 -0.96 18.58 0.10
C ASN A 148 -1.64 19.92 0.34
N SER A 149 -2.84 20.11 -0.21
CA SER A 149 -3.59 21.37 -0.07
C SER A 149 -4.11 21.64 1.35
N ARG A 150 -4.22 20.61 2.20
CA ARG A 150 -4.87 20.70 3.52
C ARG A 150 -3.99 20.32 4.71
N ILE A 151 -2.85 19.64 4.48
CA ILE A 151 -2.01 19.10 5.55
C ILE A 151 -1.62 20.14 6.60
N SER A 152 -1.42 21.41 6.23
CA SER A 152 -1.10 22.49 7.18
C SER A 152 -2.17 22.64 8.27
N SER A 153 -3.45 22.44 7.94
CA SER A 153 -4.55 22.48 8.92
C SER A 153 -4.64 21.24 9.82
N TYR A 154 -3.83 20.21 9.55
CA TYR A 154 -3.82 18.94 10.29
C TYR A 154 -2.63 18.82 11.23
N ILE A 155 -1.62 19.69 11.10
CA ILE A 155 -0.33 19.59 11.82
C ILE A 155 -0.52 19.69 13.33
N LEU A 156 -1.16 20.75 13.81
CA LEU A 156 -1.29 21.01 15.25
C LEU A 156 -2.38 20.15 15.87
N LEU A 157 -2.11 19.58 17.05
CA LEU A 157 -3.09 18.78 17.77
C LEU A 157 -4.34 19.62 18.09
N ASP A 158 -4.14 20.80 18.64
CA ASP A 158 -5.16 21.84 18.73
C ASP A 158 -5.37 22.49 17.35
N VAL A 159 -6.51 22.17 16.72
CA VAL A 159 -6.87 22.66 15.39
C VAL A 159 -7.32 24.13 15.39
N THR A 160 -7.49 24.73 16.56
CA THR A 160 -7.85 26.15 16.70
C THR A 160 -6.62 27.05 16.76
N ALA A 161 -5.45 26.48 17.09
CA ALA A 161 -4.19 27.20 17.12
C ALA A 161 -3.66 27.47 15.70
N PRO A 162 -3.08 28.66 15.44
CA PRO A 162 -2.43 28.95 14.16
C PRO A 162 -0.99 28.41 14.13
N LEU A 163 -0.53 28.00 12.93
CA LEU A 163 0.89 27.75 12.69
C LEU A 163 1.68 29.05 12.72
N THR A 164 2.86 29.02 13.36
CA THR A 164 3.77 30.16 13.44
C THR A 164 5.16 29.74 12.94
N PRO A 165 5.67 30.34 11.83
CA PRO A 165 4.94 31.21 10.89
C PRO A 165 3.83 30.45 10.13
N PRO A 166 2.86 31.13 9.50
CA PRO A 166 1.86 30.45 8.69
C PRO A 166 2.47 29.82 7.42
N ILE A 167 1.99 28.63 7.06
CA ILE A 167 2.39 27.91 5.84
C ILE A 167 1.37 28.18 4.73
N ASN A 168 1.73 29.02 3.77
CA ASN A 168 0.90 29.41 2.63
C ASN A 168 1.22 28.63 1.34
N SER A 169 2.41 28.04 1.24
CA SER A 169 2.80 27.20 0.11
C SER A 169 3.58 25.97 0.57
N LYS A 170 3.63 24.93 -0.27
CA LYS A 170 4.37 23.69 0.04
C LYS A 170 5.87 23.96 0.24
N ALA A 171 6.46 24.90 -0.51
CA ALA A 171 7.87 25.24 -0.41
C ALA A 171 8.30 25.76 0.98
N GLN A 172 7.36 26.27 1.78
CA GLN A 172 7.61 26.76 3.14
C GLN A 172 7.60 25.64 4.21
N ARG A 173 7.45 24.37 3.80
CA ARG A 173 7.45 23.20 4.69
C ARG A 173 8.84 22.58 4.79
N GLY A 174 8.92 21.34 5.27
CA GLY A 174 10.17 20.60 5.44
C GLY A 174 10.91 21.02 6.70
N PHE A 175 12.23 20.88 6.68
CA PHE A 175 13.09 21.23 7.81
C PHE A 175 13.29 22.75 8.00
N GLY A 176 12.84 23.58 7.06
CA GLY A 176 12.87 25.04 7.19
C GLY A 176 11.72 25.66 8.00
N HIS A 177 10.74 24.87 8.43
CA HIS A 177 9.64 25.33 9.28
C HIS A 177 9.51 24.46 10.52
N GLN A 178 9.46 25.09 11.70
CA GLN A 178 9.57 24.42 13.01
C GLN A 178 8.61 23.23 13.18
N GLU A 179 7.31 23.39 12.91
CA GLU A 179 6.34 22.28 13.12
C GLU A 179 6.48 21.14 12.11
N THR A 180 6.73 21.43 10.82
CA THR A 180 6.95 20.37 9.83
C THR A 180 8.28 19.68 10.05
N ALA A 181 9.32 20.43 10.45
CA ALA A 181 10.62 19.89 10.84
C ALA A 181 10.50 18.95 12.03
N ARG A 182 9.78 19.37 13.08
CA ARG A 182 9.51 18.55 14.27
C ARG A 182 8.86 17.22 13.93
N LEU A 183 7.84 17.24 13.05
CA LEU A 183 7.11 16.04 12.65
C LEU A 183 7.90 15.11 11.73
N LEU A 184 8.74 15.67 10.86
CA LEU A 184 9.62 14.90 9.96
C LEU A 184 10.87 14.37 10.67
N CYS A 185 11.32 15.03 11.73
CA CYS A 185 12.51 14.66 12.48
C CYS A 185 12.36 13.23 13.03
N PRO A 186 13.37 12.36 12.83
CA PRO A 186 13.44 11.07 13.49
C PRO A 186 13.22 11.19 15.00
N ILE A 187 12.46 10.28 15.59
CA ILE A 187 12.14 10.34 17.01
C ILE A 187 13.38 10.18 17.90
N ALA A 188 14.38 9.42 17.41
CA ALA A 188 15.68 9.24 18.05
C ALA A 188 16.51 10.53 18.13
N TYR A 189 16.18 11.56 17.33
CA TYR A 189 16.85 12.84 17.37
C TYR A 189 16.10 13.87 18.24
N PRO A 190 16.83 14.75 18.94
CA PRO A 190 16.24 15.91 19.60
C PRO A 190 15.53 16.80 18.58
N ALA A 191 14.30 17.19 18.88
CA ALA A 191 13.51 18.09 18.04
C ALA A 191 13.86 19.56 18.33
N THR A 192 15.07 19.97 17.92
CA THR A 192 15.62 21.32 18.16
C THR A 192 16.03 21.98 16.85
N GLU A 193 16.12 23.31 16.84
CA GLU A 193 16.59 24.09 15.70
C GLU A 193 17.98 23.65 15.23
N GLU A 194 18.91 23.41 16.17
CA GLU A 194 20.25 22.90 15.86
C GLU A 194 20.23 21.54 15.14
N THR A 195 19.33 20.62 15.55
CA THR A 195 19.16 19.34 14.85
C THR A 195 18.67 19.57 13.43
N TYR A 196 17.69 20.45 13.24
CA TYR A 196 17.12 20.73 11.91
C TYR A 196 18.17 21.35 10.98
N ASP A 197 18.98 22.28 11.48
CA ASP A 197 20.08 22.89 10.74
C ASP A 197 21.13 21.85 10.32
N LYS A 198 21.50 20.92 11.22
CA LYS A 198 22.41 19.81 10.89
C LYS A 198 21.82 18.89 9.82
N ILE A 199 20.51 18.63 9.85
CA ILE A 199 19.82 17.85 8.81
C ILE A 199 19.87 18.60 7.47
N LEU A 200 19.55 19.91 7.46
CA LEU A 200 19.59 20.75 6.25
C LEU A 200 20.99 20.84 5.63
N GLN A 201 22.03 20.83 6.47
CA GLN A 201 23.43 20.82 6.04
C GLN A 201 23.92 19.43 5.58
N GLY A 202 23.09 18.38 5.71
CA GLY A 202 23.46 17.01 5.40
C GLY A 202 24.42 16.36 6.41
N LEU A 203 24.58 16.97 7.60
CA LEU A 203 25.43 16.46 8.68
C LEU A 203 24.72 15.39 9.53
N LEU A 204 23.39 15.43 9.58
CA LEU A 204 22.57 14.39 10.19
C LEU A 204 21.69 13.71 9.14
N PRO A 205 21.85 12.40 8.90
CA PRO A 205 21.05 11.68 7.92
C PRO A 205 19.63 11.47 8.44
N VAL A 206 18.66 11.51 7.52
CA VAL A 206 17.27 11.12 7.78
C VAL A 206 16.90 10.06 6.74
N THR A 207 16.99 8.79 7.14
CA THR A 207 16.78 7.64 6.24
C THR A 207 15.40 7.03 6.42
N ALA A 208 15.03 6.12 5.50
CA ALA A 208 13.77 5.39 5.53
C ALA A 208 13.56 4.56 6.81
N ASN A 209 14.67 4.07 7.39
CA ASN A 209 14.69 3.20 8.55
C ASN A 209 14.68 3.95 9.88
N MET A 210 14.33 5.24 9.86
CA MET A 210 14.24 6.08 11.05
C MET A 210 12.81 6.59 11.21
N PHE A 211 12.18 6.28 12.35
CA PHE A 211 10.76 6.64 12.52
C PHE A 211 10.57 8.15 12.69
N PRO A 212 9.85 8.83 11.78
CA PRO A 212 9.53 10.24 11.96
C PRO A 212 8.49 10.43 13.07
N ARG A 213 8.59 11.54 13.82
CA ARG A 213 7.71 11.83 14.97
C ARG A 213 6.22 11.84 14.64
N PHE A 214 5.80 12.13 13.41
CA PHE A 214 4.37 12.11 13.06
C PHE A 214 3.72 10.71 13.19
N LEU A 215 4.51 9.64 13.28
CA LEU A 215 4.00 8.29 13.57
C LEU A 215 3.60 8.12 15.04
N TYR A 216 4.09 8.98 15.94
CA TYR A 216 3.84 8.91 17.38
C TYR A 216 2.85 9.99 17.83
N PRO A 217 2.21 9.84 19.01
CA PRO A 217 1.42 10.88 19.62
C PRO A 217 2.21 12.18 19.78
N ASP A 218 1.52 13.32 19.72
CA ASP A 218 2.14 14.60 19.95
C ASP A 218 2.77 14.66 21.35
N GLY A 219 4.01 15.17 21.44
CA GLY A 219 4.76 15.21 22.70
C GLY A 219 5.35 13.87 23.15
N HIS A 220 5.26 12.79 22.37
CA HIS A 220 5.83 11.50 22.75
C HIS A 220 7.35 11.59 23.00
N ILE A 221 7.78 11.05 24.13
CA ILE A 221 9.16 11.03 24.59
C ILE A 221 9.81 9.75 24.09
N TYR A 222 10.93 9.87 23.38
CA TYR A 222 11.66 8.74 22.84
C TYR A 222 12.16 7.80 23.95
N LYS A 223 11.83 6.51 23.84
CA LYS A 223 12.29 5.44 24.73
C LYS A 223 13.14 4.46 23.91
N PRO A 224 14.48 4.57 23.95
CA PRO A 224 15.37 3.71 23.17
C PRO A 224 15.13 2.21 23.40
N GLU A 225 14.69 1.83 24.61
CA GLU A 225 14.40 0.46 25.02
C GLU A 225 13.01 -0.05 24.64
N ASP A 226 12.10 0.82 24.19
CA ASP A 226 10.72 0.51 23.85
C ASP A 226 10.18 1.45 22.76
N MET A 227 10.70 1.31 21.54
CA MET A 227 10.33 2.18 20.41
C MET A 227 8.94 1.88 19.85
N ASP A 228 8.38 0.71 20.17
CA ASP A 228 7.00 0.33 19.83
C ASP A 228 5.97 1.11 20.65
N ASP A 229 6.35 1.72 21.78
CA ASP A 229 5.43 2.44 22.64
C ASP A 229 4.69 3.51 21.84
N SER A 230 3.38 3.31 21.68
CA SER A 230 2.48 4.22 20.98
C SER A 230 2.89 4.52 19.53
N LEU A 231 3.70 3.67 18.90
CA LEU A 231 4.04 3.80 17.49
C LEU A 231 2.76 3.68 16.62
N LEU A 232 2.73 4.38 15.49
CA LEU A 232 1.54 4.51 14.61
C LEU A 232 0.28 5.03 15.32
N ARG A 233 0.42 5.80 16.42
CA ARG A 233 -0.68 6.50 17.12
C ARG A 233 -0.67 8.01 16.92
N GLY A 234 0.13 8.52 15.99
CA GLY A 234 0.17 9.94 15.67
C GLY A 234 -1.16 10.48 15.13
N HIS A 235 -1.58 11.63 15.66
CA HIS A 235 -2.83 12.28 15.25
C HIS A 235 -2.81 12.66 13.78
N LEU A 236 -1.65 13.08 13.26
CA LEU A 236 -1.51 13.49 11.87
C LEU A 236 -1.72 12.32 10.91
N LEU A 237 -1.15 11.14 11.22
CA LEU A 237 -1.37 9.92 10.44
C LEU A 237 -2.85 9.53 10.45
N SER A 238 -3.50 9.56 11.61
CA SER A 238 -4.93 9.26 11.73
C SER A 238 -5.81 10.23 10.93
N ARG A 239 -5.51 11.53 10.98
CA ARG A 239 -6.19 12.57 10.18
C ARG A 239 -6.00 12.34 8.68
N ALA A 240 -4.80 11.95 8.26
CA ALA A 240 -4.50 11.66 6.86
C ALA A 240 -5.20 10.39 6.38
N CYS A 241 -5.26 9.32 7.19
CA CYS A 241 -6.05 8.14 6.87
C CYS A 241 -7.52 8.52 6.64
N ARG A 242 -8.16 9.25 7.56
CA ARG A 242 -9.54 9.72 7.36
C ARG A 242 -9.68 10.58 6.10
N HIS A 243 -8.72 11.47 5.83
CA HIS A 243 -8.71 12.27 4.62
C HIS A 243 -8.64 11.42 3.34
N ILE A 244 -7.71 10.48 3.26
CA ILE A 244 -7.46 9.66 2.05
C ILE A 244 -8.63 8.70 1.81
N PHE A 245 -9.13 8.05 2.86
CA PHE A 245 -10.11 6.96 2.72
C PHE A 245 -11.56 7.44 2.86
N GLN A 246 -11.87 8.48 3.64
CA GLN A 246 -13.24 9.01 3.76
C GLN A 246 -13.43 10.38 3.11
N GLY A 247 -12.33 11.07 2.79
CA GLY A 247 -12.31 12.34 2.09
C GLY A 247 -12.02 13.54 3.00
N PRO A 248 -11.68 14.72 2.43
CA PRO A 248 -11.09 15.82 3.20
C PRO A 248 -11.92 16.36 4.36
N SER A 249 -13.25 16.29 4.25
CA SER A 249 -14.18 16.81 5.24
C SER A 249 -14.30 15.94 6.50
N THR A 250 -13.70 14.75 6.53
CA THR A 250 -13.72 13.84 7.70
C THR A 250 -12.41 13.89 8.49
N ALA A 251 -11.36 14.49 7.91
CA ALA A 251 -10.00 14.48 8.47
C ALA A 251 -9.94 14.96 9.92
N LEU A 252 -10.66 16.03 10.27
CA LEU A 252 -10.69 16.60 11.63
C LEU A 252 -11.92 16.16 12.46
N LYS A 253 -12.75 15.28 11.92
CA LYS A 253 -13.91 14.73 12.64
C LYS A 253 -13.50 13.52 13.47
N THR A 254 -14.42 13.04 14.30
CA THR A 254 -14.24 11.84 15.12
C THR A 254 -14.02 10.59 14.26
N ALA A 255 -13.34 9.61 14.84
CA ALA A 255 -13.14 8.28 14.25
C ALA A 255 -14.45 7.71 13.68
N GLY A 256 -14.35 7.02 12.54
CA GLY A 256 -15.49 6.41 11.87
C GLY A 256 -16.42 7.36 11.13
N THR A 257 -16.18 8.67 11.17
CA THR A 257 -16.96 9.61 10.36
C THR A 257 -16.71 9.33 8.87
N ASN A 258 -17.76 8.92 8.17
CA ASN A 258 -17.73 8.61 6.75
C ASN A 258 -18.65 9.53 5.95
N ARG A 259 -18.53 9.48 4.62
CA ARG A 259 -19.44 10.20 3.70
C ARG A 259 -20.40 9.25 2.97
N GLY A 260 -20.75 8.13 3.61
CA GLY A 260 -21.50 7.05 2.98
C GLY A 260 -20.88 6.63 1.65
N ASN A 261 -21.73 6.50 0.61
CA ASN A 261 -21.32 6.08 -0.74
C ASN A 261 -20.43 7.10 -1.49
N SER A 262 -20.17 8.28 -0.91
CA SER A 262 -19.28 9.30 -1.49
C SER A 262 -17.90 9.38 -0.82
N GLY A 263 -17.63 8.48 0.14
CA GLY A 263 -16.29 8.30 0.70
C GLY A 263 -15.38 7.55 -0.28
N ASN A 264 -14.09 7.89 -0.30
CA ASN A 264 -13.13 7.28 -1.23
C ASN A 264 -13.02 5.75 -1.03
N ALA A 265 -13.17 5.27 0.19
CA ALA A 265 -13.19 3.85 0.55
C ALA A 265 -14.43 3.16 -0.04
N ALA A 266 -15.62 3.75 0.11
CA ALA A 266 -16.84 3.21 -0.48
C ALA A 266 -16.77 3.17 -2.01
N LEU A 267 -16.23 4.22 -2.64
CA LEU A 267 -16.01 4.29 -4.09
C LEU A 267 -15.01 3.23 -4.59
N ALA A 268 -14.04 2.87 -3.75
CA ALA A 268 -13.04 1.84 -4.04
C ALA A 268 -13.44 0.43 -3.53
N GLY A 269 -14.64 0.26 -2.97
CA GLY A 269 -15.09 -1.02 -2.40
C GLY A 269 -14.28 -1.50 -1.18
N LEU A 270 -13.60 -0.59 -0.48
CA LEU A 270 -12.78 -0.91 0.68
C LEU A 270 -13.64 -1.00 1.94
N VAL A 271 -13.48 -2.11 2.67
CA VAL A 271 -14.23 -2.41 3.91
C VAL A 271 -13.34 -2.50 5.16
N ALA A 272 -12.03 -2.55 4.97
CA ALA A 272 -11.05 -2.60 6.03
C ALA A 272 -9.72 -1.98 5.59
N MET A 273 -8.95 -1.49 6.55
CA MET A 273 -7.58 -1.03 6.38
C MET A 273 -6.63 -2.23 6.29
N THR A 274 -5.67 -2.16 5.37
CA THR A 274 -4.57 -3.12 5.26
C THR A 274 -3.26 -2.48 5.77
N PRO A 275 -2.23 -3.28 6.10
CA PRO A 275 -0.89 -2.75 6.39
C PRO A 275 -0.35 -1.82 5.29
N ARG A 276 -0.60 -2.17 4.03
CA ARG A 276 -0.16 -1.43 2.84
C ARG A 276 -0.86 -0.08 2.71
N MET A 277 -2.14 0.00 3.05
CA MET A 277 -2.88 1.26 3.12
C MET A 277 -2.36 2.19 4.23
N VAL A 278 -1.93 1.63 5.37
CA VAL A 278 -1.31 2.41 6.45
C VAL A 278 0.04 2.97 6.01
N ALA A 279 0.88 2.12 5.40
CA ALA A 279 2.18 2.53 4.83
C ALA A 279 2.00 3.62 3.76
N TYR A 280 1.03 3.44 2.86
CA TYR A 280 0.66 4.44 1.85
C TYR A 280 0.30 5.78 2.49
N ALA A 281 -0.58 5.79 3.50
CA ALA A 281 -0.95 7.02 4.19
C ALA A 281 0.23 7.71 4.88
N ALA A 282 1.15 6.94 5.48
CA ALA A 282 2.35 7.49 6.11
C ALA A 282 3.31 8.14 5.10
N ILE A 283 3.50 7.52 3.93
CA ILE A 283 4.27 8.09 2.82
C ILE A 283 3.65 9.41 2.34
N GLN A 284 2.33 9.42 2.16
CA GLN A 284 1.58 10.60 1.75
C GLN A 284 1.72 11.74 2.78
N VAL A 285 1.64 11.43 4.08
CA VAL A 285 1.90 12.41 5.16
C VAL A 285 3.32 12.96 5.06
N ARG A 286 4.32 12.08 4.99
CA ARG A 286 5.71 12.50 4.92
C ARG A 286 5.95 13.42 3.74
N TYR A 287 5.55 13.02 2.54
CA TYR A 287 5.69 13.84 1.34
C TYR A 287 4.93 15.17 1.42
N ALA A 288 3.77 15.19 2.09
CA ALA A 288 3.00 16.41 2.26
C ALA A 288 3.67 17.41 3.22
N LEU A 289 4.47 16.93 4.16
CA LEU A 289 5.25 17.72 5.10
C LEU A 289 6.58 18.23 4.52
N THR A 290 7.08 17.68 3.41
CA THR A 290 8.31 18.17 2.78
C THR A 290 8.06 19.42 1.94
N SER A 291 9.14 20.16 1.63
CA SER A 291 9.13 21.26 0.66
C SER A 291 9.22 20.80 -0.80
N THR A 292 9.37 19.49 -1.05
CA THR A 292 9.57 18.92 -2.38
C THR A 292 8.31 19.06 -3.25
N LEU A 293 8.46 19.67 -4.43
CA LEU A 293 7.34 19.99 -5.33
C LEU A 293 6.99 18.85 -6.29
N SER A 294 7.96 18.01 -6.66
CA SER A 294 7.78 16.84 -7.49
C SER A 294 7.96 15.56 -6.69
N TRP A 295 7.29 14.50 -7.09
CA TRP A 295 7.51 13.19 -6.49
C TRP A 295 8.80 12.58 -7.05
N SER A 296 9.53 11.85 -6.21
CA SER A 296 10.72 11.08 -6.58
C SER A 296 10.83 9.90 -5.62
N THR A 297 11.22 8.72 -6.12
CA THR A 297 11.41 7.47 -5.37
C THR A 297 12.38 7.66 -4.21
N SER A 298 13.44 8.43 -4.45
CA SER A 298 14.36 8.91 -3.42
C SER A 298 14.42 10.43 -3.39
N THR A 299 14.43 11.04 -2.21
CA THR A 299 14.63 12.48 -2.04
C THR A 299 15.54 12.74 -0.86
N ALA A 300 16.69 13.38 -1.09
CA ALA A 300 17.65 13.79 -0.05
C ALA A 300 18.07 12.63 0.89
N GLY A 301 18.35 11.46 0.31
CA GLY A 301 18.77 10.26 1.06
C GLY A 301 17.64 9.47 1.73
N PHE A 302 16.39 9.88 1.54
CA PHE A 302 15.21 9.13 1.99
C PHE A 302 14.54 8.40 0.84
N ASP A 303 14.43 7.07 0.94
CA ASP A 303 13.76 6.21 -0.03
C ASP A 303 12.32 5.91 0.44
N TYR A 304 11.32 6.21 -0.41
CA TYR A 304 9.92 6.00 -0.06
C TYR A 304 9.49 4.53 -0.15
N SER A 305 10.11 3.73 -1.02
CA SER A 305 9.85 2.28 -1.11
C SER A 305 10.37 1.57 0.14
N ASP A 306 11.57 1.92 0.62
CA ASP A 306 12.10 1.36 1.87
C ASP A 306 11.24 1.77 3.07
N PHE A 307 10.73 3.01 3.10
CA PHE A 307 9.82 3.45 4.15
C PHE A 307 8.46 2.74 4.07
N PHE A 308 7.94 2.49 2.87
CA PHE A 308 6.74 1.67 2.66
C PHE A 308 6.93 0.29 3.25
N GLN A 309 8.00 -0.38 2.84
CA GLN A 309 8.29 -1.75 3.25
C GLN A 309 8.56 -1.83 4.73
N MET A 310 9.30 -0.89 5.30
CA MET A 310 9.49 -0.78 6.75
C MET A 310 8.13 -0.81 7.48
N ILE A 311 7.19 0.05 7.09
CA ILE A 311 5.89 0.11 7.76
C ILE A 311 5.11 -1.18 7.54
N VAL A 312 5.09 -1.74 6.33
CA VAL A 312 4.41 -3.02 6.06
C VAL A 312 5.00 -4.15 6.89
N GLU A 313 6.32 -4.22 7.01
CA GLU A 313 7.04 -5.25 7.76
C GLU A 313 6.69 -5.24 9.25
N MET A 314 6.28 -4.10 9.80
CA MET A 314 5.80 -4.03 11.19
C MET A 314 4.51 -4.84 11.43
N PHE A 315 3.79 -5.19 10.37
CA PHE A 315 2.56 -5.98 10.40
C PHE A 315 2.74 -7.43 9.91
N ASN A 316 3.95 -7.85 9.53
CA ASN A 316 4.18 -9.16 8.92
C ASN A 316 4.02 -10.36 9.87
N ASP A 317 3.77 -10.11 11.14
CA ASP A 317 3.68 -11.13 12.16
C ASP A 317 2.24 -11.25 12.66
N ASP A 318 1.54 -12.25 12.13
CA ASP A 318 0.12 -12.50 12.41
C ASP A 318 -0.13 -12.90 13.89
N ASP A 319 0.92 -13.28 14.63
CA ASP A 319 0.86 -13.57 16.07
C ASP A 319 1.23 -12.36 16.94
N ASP A 320 1.54 -11.22 16.33
CA ASP A 320 1.81 -9.98 17.03
C ASP A 320 0.51 -9.28 17.41
N ASP A 321 0.13 -9.37 18.69
CA ASP A 321 -1.03 -8.65 19.23
C ASP A 321 -0.91 -7.13 18.98
N ASP A 322 0.32 -6.60 18.98
CA ASP A 322 0.58 -5.21 18.63
C ASP A 322 0.19 -4.93 17.16
N ALA A 323 0.60 -5.74 16.18
CA ALA A 323 0.22 -5.56 14.77
C ALA A 323 -1.31 -5.59 14.57
N LYS A 324 -2.00 -6.51 15.23
CA LYS A 324 -3.48 -6.57 15.22
C LYS A 324 -4.08 -5.30 15.81
N ALA A 325 -3.60 -4.86 16.97
CA ALA A 325 -4.07 -3.64 17.62
C ALA A 325 -3.83 -2.39 16.76
N HIS A 326 -2.73 -2.33 15.99
CA HIS A 326 -2.50 -1.26 15.01
C HIS A 326 -3.55 -1.27 13.90
N LEU A 327 -3.84 -2.42 13.28
CA LEU A 327 -4.88 -2.51 12.25
C LEU A 327 -6.27 -2.23 12.80
N GLU A 328 -6.60 -2.72 13.99
CA GLU A 328 -7.87 -2.42 14.65
C GLU A 328 -8.04 -0.93 14.90
N HIS A 329 -6.97 -0.25 15.35
CA HIS A 329 -6.97 1.21 15.51
C HIS A 329 -7.28 1.90 14.18
N PHE A 330 -6.58 1.59 13.09
CA PHE A 330 -6.84 2.24 11.80
C PHE A 330 -8.22 1.90 11.21
N ASN A 331 -8.70 0.68 11.42
CA ASN A 331 -10.07 0.30 11.05
C ASN A 331 -11.10 1.11 11.83
N HIS A 332 -10.90 1.30 13.13
CA HIS A 332 -11.74 2.16 13.95
C HIS A 332 -11.68 3.62 13.48
N GLU A 333 -10.48 4.16 13.22
CA GLU A 333 -10.29 5.54 12.74
C GLU A 333 -11.03 5.82 11.43
N VAL A 334 -10.97 4.89 10.47
CA VAL A 334 -11.49 5.08 9.11
C VAL A 334 -12.95 4.63 8.97
N PHE A 335 -13.34 3.51 9.58
CA PHE A 335 -14.65 2.88 9.38
C PHE A 335 -15.56 2.94 10.60
N GLY A 336 -15.03 3.20 11.80
CA GLY A 336 -15.81 3.28 13.05
C GLY A 336 -16.34 1.93 13.55
N ILE A 337 -16.04 0.84 12.83
CA ILE A 337 -16.46 -0.51 13.17
C ILE A 337 -15.26 -1.24 13.77
N ARG A 338 -15.44 -1.86 14.95
CA ARG A 338 -14.55 -2.94 15.39
C ARG A 338 -14.91 -4.18 14.58
N VAL A 339 -14.21 -4.41 13.46
CA VAL A 339 -14.43 -5.62 12.67
C VAL A 339 -13.79 -6.80 13.41
N PRO A 340 -14.50 -7.92 13.67
CA PRO A 340 -13.84 -9.15 14.11
C PRO A 340 -12.91 -9.63 12.98
N VAL A 341 -11.62 -9.71 13.27
CA VAL A 341 -10.60 -10.16 12.31
C VAL A 341 -10.96 -11.55 11.79
N ALA A 342 -11.31 -11.66 10.50
CA ALA A 342 -11.43 -12.96 9.83
C ALA A 342 -10.02 -13.47 9.51
N LYS A 343 -9.63 -14.62 10.09
CA LYS A 343 -8.33 -15.27 9.88
C LYS A 343 -8.09 -15.59 8.40
N ARG A 344 -6.94 -15.17 7.86
CA ARG A 344 -6.38 -15.63 6.57
C ARG A 344 -5.25 -16.65 6.86
N PRO A 345 -4.99 -17.66 6.00
CA PRO A 345 -4.05 -18.74 6.32
C PRO A 345 -2.57 -18.31 6.25
N GLU A 346 -1.80 -18.85 7.19
CA GLU A 346 -0.39 -18.59 7.52
C GLU A 346 0.62 -18.98 6.41
N ALA A 347 1.77 -18.30 6.39
CA ALA A 347 2.99 -18.76 5.70
C ALA A 347 4.24 -18.51 6.57
N THR A 348 5.13 -19.50 6.59
CA THR A 348 6.23 -19.72 7.55
C THR A 348 7.54 -18.96 7.28
N ASN A 349 8.25 -18.71 8.40
CA ASN A 349 9.46 -17.91 8.70
C ASN A 349 10.76 -18.11 7.88
N ALA A 350 11.61 -17.06 7.84
CA ALA A 350 13.08 -17.15 7.73
C ALA A 350 13.81 -15.90 8.32
N THR A 351 14.99 -16.12 8.91
CA THR A 351 15.80 -15.22 9.77
C THR A 351 16.78 -14.26 9.05
N PRO A 352 17.21 -13.12 9.66
CA PRO A 352 18.11 -12.12 9.05
C PRO A 352 19.51 -11.95 9.72
N VAL A 353 20.39 -11.19 9.05
CA VAL A 353 21.77 -10.77 9.45
C VAL A 353 21.86 -9.21 9.38
N PRO A 354 22.66 -8.48 10.21
CA PRO A 354 22.35 -7.10 10.64
C PRO A 354 23.29 -5.96 10.17
N ILE A 355 22.76 -4.71 10.17
CA ILE A 355 23.42 -3.38 10.34
C ILE A 355 22.43 -2.46 11.11
N VAL A 356 22.89 -1.44 11.84
CA VAL A 356 22.09 -0.58 12.75
C VAL A 356 20.93 0.13 12.03
N ASP A 357 19.70 -0.13 12.50
CA ASP A 357 18.42 0.08 11.82
C ASP A 357 17.31 0.09 12.89
N ASP A 358 16.46 1.14 12.99
CA ASP A 358 15.37 1.18 14.01
C ASP A 358 14.42 -0.02 13.82
N VAL A 359 14.30 -0.56 12.60
CA VAL A 359 13.52 -1.75 12.30
C VAL A 359 14.13 -2.99 12.93
N LEU A 360 15.46 -3.11 12.89
CA LEU A 360 16.16 -4.21 13.54
C LEU A 360 15.99 -4.12 15.06
N LEU A 361 16.14 -2.92 15.61
CA LEU A 361 15.94 -2.69 17.04
C LEU A 361 14.49 -2.99 17.46
N LEU A 362 13.51 -2.54 16.68
CA LEU A 362 12.09 -2.84 16.90
C LEU A 362 11.83 -4.35 16.85
N LYS A 363 12.32 -5.04 15.82
CA LYS A 363 12.18 -6.51 15.69
C LYS A 363 12.78 -7.23 16.90
N GLN A 364 13.94 -6.79 17.37
CA GLN A 364 14.57 -7.34 18.58
C GLN A 364 13.74 -7.06 19.84
N GLN A 365 13.20 -5.84 19.98
CA GLN A 365 12.36 -5.45 21.11
C GLN A 365 11.05 -6.23 21.14
N LYS A 366 10.36 -6.39 20.00
CA LYS A 366 9.17 -7.23 19.84
C LYS A 366 9.47 -8.68 20.22
N ALA A 367 10.53 -9.26 19.69
CA ALA A 367 10.94 -10.63 20.02
C ALA A 367 11.23 -10.79 21.52
N ALA A 368 11.94 -9.83 22.13
CA ALA A 368 12.24 -9.83 23.55
C ALA A 368 10.99 -9.61 24.43
N LYS A 369 10.04 -8.77 24.00
CA LYS A 369 8.75 -8.55 24.68
C LYS A 369 7.91 -9.83 24.66
N ARG A 370 7.82 -10.51 23.52
CA ARG A 370 7.12 -11.81 23.42
C ARG A 370 7.78 -12.89 24.25
N ALA A 371 9.11 -13.00 24.25
CA ALA A 371 9.82 -13.93 25.12
C ALA A 371 9.51 -13.68 26.60
N ARG A 372 9.48 -12.39 27.03
CA ARG A 372 9.10 -12.00 28.39
C ARG A 372 7.66 -12.36 28.73
N LEU A 373 6.71 -12.08 27.83
CA LEU A 373 5.29 -12.42 28.02
C LEU A 373 5.05 -13.92 28.06
N ALA A 374 5.74 -14.71 27.21
CA ALA A 374 5.65 -16.16 27.22
C ALA A 374 6.18 -16.75 28.55
N VAL A 375 7.30 -16.24 29.05
CA VAL A 375 7.83 -16.65 30.37
C VAL A 375 6.88 -16.27 31.51
N ALA A 376 6.27 -15.07 31.44
CA ALA A 376 5.29 -14.62 32.42
C ALA A 376 4.00 -15.47 32.40
N ALA A 377 3.51 -15.85 31.21
CA ALA A 377 2.33 -16.70 31.05
C ALA A 377 2.56 -18.12 31.63
N VAL A 378 3.75 -18.70 31.39
CA VAL A 378 4.14 -19.99 31.99
C VAL A 378 4.28 -19.89 33.52
N ALA A 379 4.79 -18.76 34.03
CA ALA A 379 4.88 -18.51 35.47
C ALA A 379 3.50 -18.34 36.13
N SER A 380 2.52 -17.70 35.47
CA SER A 380 1.16 -17.60 35.98
C SER A 380 0.41 -18.93 35.96
N ASP A 381 0.60 -19.76 34.92
CA ASP A 381 -0.03 -21.09 34.83
C ASP A 381 0.51 -22.03 35.91
N THR A 382 1.83 -22.01 36.17
CA THR A 382 2.43 -22.81 37.25
C THR A 382 2.01 -22.35 38.65
N SER A 383 1.80 -21.05 38.86
CA SER A 383 1.30 -20.53 40.14
C SER A 383 -0.17 -20.93 40.40
N SER A 384 -1.00 -21.02 39.36
CA SER A 384 -2.39 -21.48 39.48
C SER A 384 -2.53 -22.99 39.79
N LEU A 385 -1.59 -23.82 39.32
CA LEU A 385 -1.52 -25.26 39.58
C LEU A 385 -1.09 -25.59 41.02
N VAL A 386 -0.35 -24.71 41.69
CA VAL A 386 0.13 -24.92 43.07
C VAL A 386 -0.94 -24.57 44.11
N ILE A 387 -1.88 -23.68 43.79
CA ILE A 387 -2.93 -23.25 44.73
C ILE A 387 -4.14 -24.22 44.76
N GLY A 388 -4.30 -25.06 43.74
CA GLY A 388 -5.37 -26.08 43.66
C GLY A 388 -5.08 -27.42 44.34
N ALA A 389 -3.92 -27.57 45.00
CA ALA A 389 -3.45 -28.82 45.59
C ALA A 389 -3.25 -28.76 47.12
N SER A 390 -3.91 -27.83 47.83
CA SER A 390 -3.93 -27.77 49.30
C SER A 390 -5.30 -28.10 49.88
#